data_AF-A0A061R529-F1
#
_entry.id   AF-A0A061R529-F1
#
_cell.length_a   1.000
_cell.length_b   1.000
_cell.length_c   1.000
_cell.angle_alpha   90.00
_cell.angle_beta   90.00
_cell.angle_gamma   90.00
#
_symmetry.space_group_name_H-M   'P 1'
#
loop_
_entity.id
_entity.type
_entity.pdbx_description
1 polymer ?
#
loop_
_entity_poly.entity_id
_entity_poly.type
_entity_poly.pdbx_seq_one_letter_code
_entity_poly.pdbx_strand_id
1 'polypeptide(L)'
;MALVHADEEDEKLARARAAAWRNLSGAGRAQFSWPHPGLPRPEPEDKSPYDVPCPSTDDPASSNFSLAVLDPSQVDYLHLKKNVRKLFRLSVDGAGARSWAEEELNP
;
A
#
# COMPACT_ATOMS: atom_id res chain seq x y z
N MET A 1 6.26 5.20 -7.19
CA MET A 1 5.07 4.77 -6.44
C MET A 1 3.86 5.42 -7.09
N ALA A 2 2.78 4.67 -7.27
CA ALA A 2 1.51 5.16 -7.79
C ALA A 2 0.41 4.99 -6.73
N LEU A 3 -0.56 5.90 -6.70
CA LEU A 3 -1.75 5.80 -5.87
C LEU A 3 -2.94 5.52 -6.76
N VAL A 4 -3.70 4.49 -6.43
CA VAL A 4 -4.94 4.12 -7.10
C VAL A 4 -6.10 4.61 -6.24
N HIS A 5 -6.85 5.58 -6.75
CA HIS A 5 -7.96 6.23 -6.08
C HIS A 5 -9.32 5.62 -6.49
N ALA A 6 -10.41 6.17 -5.98
CA ALA A 6 -11.76 5.67 -6.26
C ALA A 6 -12.22 5.93 -7.70
N ASP A 7 -11.63 6.92 -8.37
CA ASP A 7 -11.88 7.39 -9.73
C ASP A 7 -10.90 6.80 -10.76
N GLU A 8 -10.17 5.73 -10.39
CA GLU A 8 -9.26 5.05 -11.31
C GLU A 8 -10.01 4.48 -12.54
N GLU A 9 -9.53 4.84 -13.72
CA GLU A 9 -10.09 4.40 -15.01
C GLU A 9 -9.47 3.08 -15.49
N ASP A 10 -8.22 2.78 -15.10
CA ASP A 10 -7.60 1.49 -15.43
C ASP A 10 -8.33 0.35 -14.69
N GLU A 11 -9.06 -0.48 -15.43
CA GLU A 11 -9.85 -1.57 -14.87
C GLU A 11 -9.02 -2.58 -14.05
N LYS A 12 -7.74 -2.77 -14.39
CA LYS A 12 -6.87 -3.69 -13.66
C LYS A 12 -6.48 -3.08 -12.31
N LEU A 13 -6.14 -1.79 -12.28
CA LEU A 13 -5.84 -1.08 -11.04
C LEU A 13 -7.08 -0.91 -10.16
N ALA A 14 -8.23 -0.58 -10.75
CA ALA A 14 -9.52 -0.49 -10.04
C ALA A 14 -9.90 -1.84 -9.41
N ARG A 15 -9.75 -2.96 -10.13
CA ARG A 15 -9.97 -4.31 -9.58
C ARG A 15 -8.97 -4.65 -8.48
N ALA A 16 -7.69 -4.29 -8.64
CA ALA A 16 -6.68 -4.50 -7.61
C ALA A 16 -7.01 -3.73 -6.31
N ARG A 17 -7.46 -2.48 -6.44
CA ARG A 17 -7.94 -1.66 -5.30
C ARG A 17 -9.13 -2.31 -4.60
N ALA A 18 -10.13 -2.77 -5.35
CA ALA A 18 -11.28 -3.46 -4.78
C ALA A 18 -10.90 -4.78 -4.09
N ALA A 19 -9.96 -5.55 -4.66
CA ALA A 19 -9.46 -6.77 -4.03
C ALA A 19 -8.70 -6.46 -2.73
N ALA A 20 -7.84 -5.44 -2.73
CA ALA A 20 -7.12 -4.99 -1.54
C ALA A 20 -8.07 -4.58 -0.40
N TRP A 21 -9.12 -3.81 -0.72
CA TRP A 21 -10.15 -3.44 0.26
C TRP A 21 -10.84 -4.65 0.91
N ARG A 22 -11.22 -5.64 0.09
CA ARG A 22 -11.88 -6.87 0.57
C ARG A 22 -10.98 -7.71 1.47
N ASN A 23 -9.67 -7.70 1.21
CA ASN A 23 -8.69 -8.45 1.98
C ASN A 23 -8.30 -7.77 3.31
N LEU A 24 -8.72 -6.52 3.56
CA LEU A 24 -8.53 -5.89 4.86
C LEU A 24 -9.33 -6.62 5.95
N SER A 25 -8.84 -6.54 7.19
CA SER A 25 -9.65 -6.90 8.34
C SER A 25 -10.81 -5.90 8.51
N GLY A 26 -11.83 -6.29 9.28
CA GLY A 26 -12.94 -5.39 9.56
C GLY A 26 -12.51 -4.09 10.24
N ALA A 27 -11.63 -4.20 11.24
CA ALA A 27 -11.02 -3.04 11.89
C ALA A 27 -10.18 -2.19 10.90
N GLY A 28 -9.49 -2.81 9.95
CA GLY A 28 -8.74 -2.10 8.91
C GLY A 28 -9.64 -1.30 7.98
N ARG A 29 -10.81 -1.81 7.61
CA ARG A 29 -11.80 -1.04 6.82
C ARG A 29 -12.43 0.09 7.63
N ALA A 30 -12.78 -0.15 8.89
CA ALA A 30 -13.42 0.83 9.77
C ALA A 30 -12.59 2.12 9.94
N GLN A 31 -11.25 2.01 9.92
CA GLN A 31 -10.34 3.15 10.05
C GLN A 31 -10.51 4.20 8.94
N PHE A 32 -11.01 3.81 7.75
CA PHE A 32 -11.24 4.76 6.65
C PHE A 32 -12.50 5.64 6.86
N SER A 33 -13.23 5.42 7.95
CA SER A 33 -14.35 6.23 8.42
C SER A 33 -14.02 7.02 9.70
N TRP A 34 -12.79 6.93 10.21
CA TRP A 34 -12.36 7.68 11.39
C TRP A 34 -12.21 9.18 11.10
N PRO A 35 -12.13 10.03 12.14
CA PRO A 35 -11.82 11.45 11.98
C PRO A 35 -10.59 11.67 11.12
N HIS A 36 -10.63 12.74 10.32
CA HIS A 36 -9.58 13.02 9.35
C HIS A 36 -8.20 13.11 10.03
N PRO A 37 -7.20 12.34 9.54
CA PRO A 37 -5.87 12.34 10.15
C PRO A 37 -5.22 13.73 10.06
N GLY A 38 -4.49 14.14 11.09
CA GLY A 38 -3.78 15.43 11.14
C GLY A 38 -4.64 16.63 11.57
N LEU A 39 -5.95 16.46 11.76
CA LEU A 39 -6.80 17.49 12.40
C LEU A 39 -6.79 17.35 13.93
N PRO A 40 -7.23 18.38 14.68
CA PRO A 40 -7.37 18.30 16.13
C PRO A 40 -8.18 17.07 16.54
N ARG A 41 -7.68 16.37 17.57
CA ARG A 41 -8.32 15.18 18.10
C ARG A 41 -9.67 15.55 18.74
N PRO A 42 -10.73 14.75 18.55
CA PRO A 42 -11.94 14.83 19.37
C PRO A 42 -11.63 14.72 20.86
N GLU A 43 -12.57 15.15 21.72
CA GLU A 43 -12.42 15.09 23.18
C GLU A 43 -11.91 13.70 23.63
N PRO A 44 -10.86 13.60 24.46
CA PRO A 44 -10.23 12.32 24.77
C PRO A 44 -11.16 11.27 25.39
N GLU A 45 -12.18 11.72 26.12
CA GLU A 45 -13.18 10.84 26.74
C GLU A 45 -14.22 10.32 25.74
N ASP A 46 -14.41 11.00 24.61
CA ASP A 46 -15.38 10.62 23.58
C ASP A 46 -14.79 9.60 22.60
N LYS A 47 -15.20 8.35 22.77
CA LYS A 47 -14.82 7.24 21.88
C LYS A 47 -15.75 7.08 20.69
N SER A 48 -16.91 7.74 20.69
CA SER A 48 -17.93 7.57 19.66
C SER A 48 -17.44 7.85 18.22
N PRO A 49 -16.49 8.78 17.95
CA PRO A 49 -15.99 9.00 16.59
C PRO A 49 -15.19 7.83 16.01
N TYR A 50 -14.73 6.92 16.88
CA TYR A 50 -13.94 5.75 16.50
C TYR A 50 -14.75 4.44 16.55
N ASP A 51 -15.92 4.47 17.20
CA ASP A 51 -16.86 3.35 17.30
C ASP A 51 -17.79 3.31 16.08
N VAL A 52 -17.18 3.17 14.91
CA VAL A 52 -17.87 3.13 13.62
C VAL A 52 -18.16 1.68 13.21
N PRO A 53 -19.35 1.39 12.66
CA PRO A 53 -19.65 0.06 12.12
C PRO A 53 -18.62 -0.35 11.07
N CYS A 54 -18.17 -1.60 11.16
CA CYS A 54 -17.26 -2.17 10.19
C CYS A 54 -17.96 -2.30 8.82
N PRO A 55 -17.43 -1.71 7.74
CA PRO A 55 -17.92 -1.96 6.39
C PRO A 55 -17.85 -3.45 6.04
N SER A 56 -18.84 -3.97 5.32
CA SER A 56 -18.83 -5.32 4.77
C SER A 56 -17.73 -5.47 3.71
N THR A 57 -17.31 -6.71 3.44
CA THR A 57 -16.46 -7.01 2.28
C THR A 57 -17.19 -6.84 0.96
N ASP A 58 -18.52 -6.92 0.97
CA ASP A 58 -19.34 -6.77 -0.24
C ASP A 58 -19.66 -5.30 -0.54
N ASP A 59 -19.39 -4.40 0.41
CA ASP A 59 -19.57 -2.96 0.21
C ASP A 59 -18.49 -2.42 -0.74
N PRO A 60 -18.82 -1.41 -1.57
CA PRO A 60 -17.82 -0.68 -2.35
C PRO A 60 -16.69 -0.16 -1.47
N ALA A 61 -15.47 -0.15 -2.00
CA ALA A 61 -14.32 0.41 -1.30
C ALA A 61 -14.54 1.90 -1.01
N SER A 62 -14.36 2.30 0.25
CA SER A 62 -14.50 3.70 0.71
C SER A 62 -13.78 4.68 -0.22
N SER A 63 -14.35 5.85 -0.50
CA SER A 63 -13.69 6.88 -1.31
C SER A 63 -12.36 7.36 -0.70
N ASN A 64 -12.23 7.26 0.63
CA ASN A 64 -11.01 7.61 1.35
C ASN A 64 -9.93 6.51 1.30
N PHE A 65 -10.27 5.30 0.81
CA PHE A 65 -9.31 4.23 0.62
C PHE A 65 -8.54 4.40 -0.69
N SER A 66 -7.22 4.31 -0.63
CA SER A 66 -6.35 4.27 -1.80
C SER A 66 -5.43 3.05 -1.74
N LEU A 67 -5.16 2.44 -2.90
CA LEU A 67 -4.14 1.39 -3.01
C LEU A 67 -2.83 2.01 -3.46
N ALA A 68 -1.79 1.94 -2.63
CA ALA A 68 -0.44 2.36 -3.00
C ALA A 68 0.31 1.21 -3.67
N VAL A 69 0.81 1.44 -4.89
CA VAL A 69 1.56 0.46 -5.67
C VAL A 69 3.02 0.93 -5.80
N LEU A 70 3.94 0.09 -5.34
CA LEU A 70 5.38 0.29 -5.48
C LEU A 70 5.92 -0.71 -6.51
N ASP A 71 6.42 -0.18 -7.63
CA ASP A 71 7.21 -0.92 -8.62
C ASP A 71 8.69 -0.53 -8.40
N PRO A 72 9.47 -1.29 -7.60
CA PRO A 72 10.82 -0.90 -7.25
C PRO A 72 11.75 -1.05 -8.46
N SER A 73 12.59 -0.06 -8.70
CA SER A 73 13.72 -0.17 -9.64
C SER A 73 15.00 -0.65 -8.97
N GLN A 74 15.04 -0.69 -7.64
CA GLN A 74 16.19 -1.09 -6.85
C GLN A 74 15.75 -1.76 -5.54
N VAL A 75 16.47 -2.80 -5.12
CA VAL A 75 16.28 -3.46 -3.83
C VAL A 75 17.65 -3.66 -3.18
N ASP A 76 17.84 -3.13 -1.97
CA ASP A 76 19.05 -3.35 -1.16
C ASP A 76 18.74 -4.39 -0.09
N TYR A 77 19.34 -5.57 -0.22
CA TYR A 77 19.16 -6.70 0.68
C TYR A 77 20.33 -6.79 1.64
N LEU A 78 20.07 -6.62 2.94
CA LEU A 78 21.05 -6.72 4.00
C LEU A 78 20.75 -7.92 4.92
N HIS A 79 21.72 -8.83 5.05
CA HIS A 79 21.62 -10.00 5.92
C HIS A 79 22.73 -9.99 6.99
N LEU A 80 22.42 -9.35 8.11
CA LEU A 80 23.35 -9.11 9.23
C LEU A 80 24.04 -10.38 9.75
N LYS A 81 23.29 -11.48 9.95
CA LYS A 81 23.84 -12.71 10.53
C LYS A 81 24.87 -13.42 9.64
N LYS A 82 24.84 -13.19 8.33
CA LYS A 82 25.78 -13.79 7.36
C LYS A 82 26.79 -12.76 6.85
N ASN A 83 26.70 -11.51 7.31
CA ASN A 83 27.50 -10.39 6.82
C ASN A 83 27.45 -10.26 5.28
N VAL A 84 26.24 -10.35 4.71
CA VAL A 84 26.00 -10.25 3.26
C VAL A 84 25.16 -9.02 2.97
N ARG A 85 25.56 -8.24 1.97
CA ARG A 85 24.74 -7.18 1.38
C ARG A 85 24.70 -7.36 -0.14
N LYS A 86 23.51 -7.25 -0.72
CA LYS A 86 23.28 -7.40 -2.16
C LYS A 86 22.41 -6.26 -2.66
N LEU A 87 22.85 -5.61 -3.74
CA LEU A 87 22.09 -4.58 -4.42
C LEU A 87 21.55 -5.12 -5.73
N PHE A 88 20.22 -5.12 -5.86
CA PHE A 88 19.52 -5.49 -7.07
C PHE A 88 19.08 -4.22 -7.80
N ARG A 89 19.39 -4.11 -9.09
CA ARG A 89 18.95 -2.97 -9.93
C ARG A 89 18.21 -3.47 -11.16
N LEU A 90 17.03 -2.91 -11.40
CA LEU A 90 16.22 -3.16 -12.58
C LEU A 90 16.77 -2.33 -13.74
N SER A 91 16.98 -2.99 -14.87
CA SER A 91 17.23 -2.34 -16.15
C SER A 91 16.08 -2.66 -17.11
N VAL A 92 15.82 -1.72 -18.01
CA VAL A 92 14.84 -1.86 -19.09
C VAL A 92 15.56 -1.61 -20.39
N ASP A 93 15.51 -2.56 -21.32
CA ASP A 93 16.15 -2.42 -22.62
C ASP A 93 15.29 -1.59 -23.61
N GLY A 94 15.81 -1.37 -24.82
CA GLY A 94 15.12 -0.62 -25.86
C GLY A 94 13.82 -1.27 -26.37
N ALA A 95 13.60 -2.55 -26.10
CA ALA A 95 12.36 -3.27 -26.41
C ALA A 95 11.37 -3.30 -25.22
N GLY A 96 11.72 -2.70 -24.09
CA GLY A 96 10.92 -2.68 -22.87
C GLY A 96 11.08 -3.93 -22.00
N ALA A 97 11.99 -4.84 -22.32
CA ALA A 97 12.23 -6.02 -21.51
C ALA A 97 12.94 -5.63 -20.20
N ARG A 98 12.41 -6.13 -19.09
CA ARG A 98 12.92 -5.88 -17.74
C ARG A 98 13.90 -6.98 -17.33
N SER A 99 15.08 -6.60 -16.85
CA SER A 99 16.03 -7.55 -16.26
C SER A 99 16.66 -6.99 -14.98
N TRP A 100 16.96 -7.87 -14.03
CA TRP A 100 17.59 -7.51 -12.75
C TRP A 100 19.06 -7.86 -12.77
N ALA A 101 19.91 -6.91 -12.41
CA ALA A 101 21.32 -7.12 -12.11
C ALA A 101 21.52 -7.22 -10.59
N GLU A 102 22.43 -8.08 -10.15
CA GLU A 102 22.82 -8.28 -8.75
C GLU A 102 24.28 -7.85 -8.56
N GLU A 103 24.55 -7.12 -7.48
CA GLU A 103 25.89 -6.72 -7.06
C GLU A 103 26.08 -7.03 -5.57
N GLU A 104 27.10 -7.82 -5.22
CA GLU A 104 27.49 -8.00 -3.81
C GLU A 104 28.30 -6.78 -3.34
N LEU A 105 27.89 -6.21 -2.20
CA LEU A 105 28.48 -5.03 -1.62
C LEU A 105 29.08 -5.34 -0.25
N ASN A 106 30.00 -4.48 0.19
CA ASN A 106 30.41 -4.46 1.59
C ASN A 106 29.17 -4.15 2.47
N PRO A 107 28.94 -4.93 3.54
CA PRO A 107 27.85 -4.72 4.48
C PRO A 107 27.80 -3.32 5.08
#